data_AF-A1ZF86-F1
#
_entry.id   AF-A1ZF86-F1
#
_cell.length_a   1.000
_cell.length_b   1.000
_cell.length_c   1.000
_cell.angle_alpha   90.00
_cell.angle_beta   90.00
_cell.angle_gamma   90.00
#
_symmetry.space_group_name_H-M   'P 1'
#
loop_
_entity.id
_entity.type
_entity.pdbx_description
1 polymer ?
#
loop_
_entity_poly.entity_id
_entity_poly.type
_entity_poly.pdbx_seq_one_letter_code
_entity_poly.pdbx_strand_id
1 'polypeptide(L)'
;MRIAFELIFYIIINLVPGKVDHFQADFKKDDEKVMLEFTREPNNRWKVVGQVKGQKRKEALHFWFDKDLSKYHQKTDRNTKVYPFAARYNIKRNRKKWRKASLITYTVKSSSTKFLSFKINKQSKRRYHVAPTGSDEEVKDFPEFWVYWE
;
A
#
# COMPACT_ATOMS: atom_id res chain seq x y z
N MET A 1 -2.93 -11.02 6.79
CA MET A 1 -3.16 -10.38 5.47
C MET A 1 -3.72 -8.94 5.51
N ARG A 2 -4.66 -8.57 6.42
CA ARG A 2 -5.25 -7.19 6.47
C ARG A 2 -4.21 -6.07 6.69
N ILE A 3 -3.36 -6.22 7.71
CA ILE A 3 -2.33 -5.23 8.07
C ILE A 3 -1.40 -4.95 6.90
N ALA A 4 -1.05 -5.99 6.14
CA ALA A 4 -0.18 -5.85 4.98
C ALA A 4 -0.77 -4.89 3.95
N PHE A 5 -2.06 -5.04 3.66
CA PHE A 5 -2.74 -4.19 2.70
C PHE A 5 -2.85 -2.73 3.18
N GLU A 6 -3.16 -2.48 4.47
CA GLU A 6 -3.22 -1.13 5.04
C GLU A 6 -1.90 -0.37 4.84
N LEU A 7 -0.77 -1.02 5.17
CA LEU A 7 0.57 -0.42 5.07
C LEU A 7 1.01 -0.23 3.62
N ILE A 8 0.81 -1.26 2.78
CA ILE A 8 1.12 -1.21 1.35
C ILE A 8 0.36 -0.06 0.70
N PHE A 9 -0.95 0.02 0.93
CA PHE A 9 -1.78 1.06 0.34
C PHE A 9 -1.32 2.45 0.76
N TYR A 10 -0.97 2.65 2.04
CA TYR A 10 -0.39 3.89 2.52
C TYR A 10 0.91 4.25 1.78
N ILE A 11 1.82 3.31 1.53
CA ILE A 11 3.05 3.57 0.76
C ILE A 11 2.69 4.01 -0.66
N ILE A 12 1.83 3.24 -1.33
CA ILE A 12 1.46 3.42 -2.73
C ILE A 12 0.89 4.82 -2.97
N ILE A 13 -0.16 5.20 -2.25
CA ILE A 13 -0.86 6.48 -2.48
C ILE A 13 0.03 7.70 -2.20
N ASN A 14 1.06 7.53 -1.38
CA ASN A 14 2.00 8.58 -1.08
C ASN A 14 3.18 8.65 -2.07
N LEU A 15 3.53 7.53 -2.72
CA LEU A 15 4.53 7.51 -3.81
C LEU A 15 3.97 8.09 -5.11
N VAL A 16 2.70 7.80 -5.40
CA VAL A 16 2.00 8.26 -6.59
C VAL A 16 1.68 9.77 -6.47
N PRO A 17 2.03 10.59 -7.48
CA PRO A 17 1.71 12.01 -7.46
C PRO A 17 0.20 12.28 -7.37
N GLY A 18 -0.18 13.34 -6.64
CA GLY A 18 -1.58 13.70 -6.43
C GLY A 18 -2.40 13.95 -7.71
N LYS A 19 -1.77 14.21 -8.85
CA LYS A 19 -2.44 14.42 -10.16
C LYS A 19 -2.65 13.14 -11.00
N VAL A 20 -2.23 12.00 -10.48
CA VAL A 20 -2.39 10.70 -11.15
C VAL A 20 -3.68 10.07 -10.66
N ASP A 21 -4.62 9.86 -11.58
CA ASP A 21 -5.93 9.26 -11.29
C ASP A 21 -5.98 7.77 -11.61
N HIS A 22 -5.00 7.25 -12.36
CA HIS A 22 -4.88 5.82 -12.65
C HIS A 22 -3.44 5.35 -12.48
N PHE A 23 -3.25 4.24 -11.79
CA PHE A 23 -1.95 3.58 -11.66
C PHE A 23 -2.13 2.08 -11.41
N GLN A 24 -1.04 1.32 -11.56
CA GLN A 24 -1.02 -0.13 -11.33
C GLN A 24 0.02 -0.48 -10.27
N ALA A 25 -0.25 -1.56 -9.53
CA ALA A 25 0.72 -2.18 -8.65
C ALA A 25 0.80 -3.69 -8.85
N ASP A 26 2.00 -4.19 -9.12
CA ASP A 26 2.30 -5.61 -9.23
C ASP A 26 2.88 -6.11 -7.91
N PHE A 27 2.30 -7.17 -7.36
CA PHE A 27 2.76 -7.84 -6.15
C PHE A 27 3.34 -9.21 -6.51
N LYS A 28 4.46 -9.55 -5.89
CA LYS A 28 5.07 -10.88 -6.02
C LYS A 28 5.30 -11.50 -4.66
N LYS A 29 4.79 -12.72 -4.48
CA LYS A 29 5.04 -13.58 -3.31
C LYS A 29 5.04 -15.03 -3.77
N ASP A 30 6.07 -15.80 -3.40
CA ASP A 30 6.14 -17.26 -3.59
C ASP A 30 5.65 -17.72 -4.99
N ASP A 31 6.20 -17.12 -6.04
CA ASP A 31 5.87 -17.30 -7.48
C ASP A 31 4.48 -16.85 -7.97
N GLU A 32 3.59 -16.43 -7.07
CA GLU A 32 2.34 -15.78 -7.43
C GLU A 32 2.57 -14.30 -7.79
N LYS A 33 1.97 -13.87 -8.91
CA LYS A 33 1.89 -12.48 -9.32
C LYS A 33 0.45 -12.00 -9.30
N VAL A 34 0.20 -10.94 -8.54
CA VAL A 34 -1.09 -10.28 -8.47
C VAL A 34 -0.91 -8.85 -8.97
N MET A 35 -1.68 -8.45 -9.98
CA MET A 35 -1.74 -7.07 -10.43
C MET A 35 -2.98 -6.41 -9.84
N LEU A 36 -2.82 -5.22 -9.27
CA LEU A 36 -3.92 -4.39 -8.81
C LEU A 36 -3.99 -3.11 -9.64
N GLU A 37 -5.16 -2.83 -10.20
CA GLU A 37 -5.45 -1.59 -10.92
C GLU A 37 -6.13 -0.61 -9.97
N PHE A 38 -5.59 0.60 -9.84
CA PHE A 38 -6.11 1.65 -8.98
C PHE A 38 -6.67 2.79 -9.84
N THR A 39 -7.93 3.13 -9.61
CA THR A 39 -8.60 4.25 -10.27
C THR A 39 -9.17 5.18 -9.21
N ARG A 40 -8.86 6.47 -9.30
CA ARG A 40 -9.40 7.48 -8.41
C ARG A 40 -10.85 7.78 -8.78
N GLU A 41 -11.72 7.70 -7.80
CA GLU A 41 -13.13 8.05 -7.90
C GLU A 41 -13.37 9.50 -7.44
N PRO A 42 -14.50 10.10 -7.84
CA PRO A 42 -14.99 11.32 -7.21
C PRO A 42 -14.98 11.16 -5.68
N ASN A 43 -14.49 12.17 -4.96
CA ASN A 43 -14.23 12.18 -3.50
C ASN A 43 -12.89 11.57 -3.03
N ASN A 44 -11.88 11.48 -3.90
CA ASN A 44 -10.52 11.00 -3.54
C ASN A 44 -10.49 9.57 -2.98
N ARG A 45 -11.47 8.74 -3.36
CA ARG A 45 -11.48 7.31 -3.07
C ARG A 45 -10.74 6.56 -4.17
N TRP A 46 -10.19 5.41 -3.84
CA TRP A 46 -9.54 4.53 -4.80
C TRP A 46 -10.37 3.28 -5.00
N LYS A 47 -10.86 3.10 -6.21
CA LYS A 47 -11.38 1.81 -6.67
C LYS A 47 -10.20 0.94 -7.07
N VAL A 48 -10.17 -0.28 -6.55
CA VAL A 48 -9.11 -1.24 -6.78
C VAL A 48 -9.68 -2.53 -7.31
N VAL A 49 -9.18 -2.94 -8.45
CA VAL A 49 -9.58 -4.18 -9.11
C VAL A 49 -8.37 -5.10 -9.19
N GLY A 50 -8.48 -6.28 -8.59
CA GLY A 50 -7.43 -7.28 -8.65
C GLY A 50 -7.53 -8.16 -9.88
N GLN A 51 -6.41 -8.33 -10.56
CA GLN A 51 -6.22 -9.30 -11.63
C GLN A 51 -5.21 -10.35 -11.16
N VAL A 52 -5.68 -11.59 -11.01
CA VAL A 52 -4.81 -12.75 -10.81
C VAL A 52 -4.72 -13.45 -12.15
N LYS A 53 -3.50 -13.78 -12.59
CA LYS A 53 -3.26 -14.45 -13.89
C LYS A 53 -4.13 -15.71 -13.98
N GLY A 54 -5.07 -15.74 -14.93
CA GLY A 54 -5.97 -16.89 -15.16
C GLY A 54 -7.33 -16.84 -14.44
N GLN A 55 -7.65 -15.80 -13.67
CA GLN A 55 -8.98 -15.62 -13.06
C GLN A 55 -9.76 -14.45 -13.68
N LYS A 56 -11.09 -14.61 -13.83
CA LYS A 56 -11.99 -13.50 -14.19
C LYS A 56 -11.90 -12.39 -13.13
N ARG A 57 -12.09 -11.13 -13.55
CA ARG A 57 -12.04 -9.92 -12.70
C ARG A 57 -12.79 -10.14 -11.39
N LYS A 58 -12.09 -10.01 -10.26
CA LYS A 58 -12.69 -10.08 -8.92
C LYS A 58 -13.52 -8.82 -8.64
N GLU A 59 -14.40 -8.92 -7.65
CA GLU A 59 -15.16 -7.80 -7.11
C GLU A 59 -14.25 -6.58 -6.84
N ALA A 60 -14.76 -5.39 -7.18
CA ALA A 60 -14.04 -4.15 -6.92
C ALA A 60 -14.02 -3.88 -5.42
N LEU A 61 -12.85 -3.52 -4.89
CA LEU A 61 -12.70 -3.03 -3.53
C LEU A 61 -12.47 -1.53 -3.57
N HIS A 62 -13.11 -0.81 -2.65
CA HIS A 62 -12.95 0.63 -2.55
C HIS A 62 -12.19 0.97 -1.27
N PHE A 63 -11.13 1.76 -1.40
CA PHE A 63 -10.27 2.13 -0.27
C PHE A 63 -10.01 3.63 -0.24
N TRP A 64 -9.94 4.18 0.96
CA TRP A 64 -9.49 5.55 1.15
C TRP A 64 -8.95 5.76 2.55
N PHE A 65 -8.15 6.82 2.70
CA PHE A 65 -7.88 7.40 4.00
C PHE A 65 -8.72 8.65 4.18
N ASP A 66 -9.03 9.00 5.42
CA ASP A 66 -9.50 10.34 5.74
C ASP A 66 -8.42 11.40 5.47
N LYS A 67 -8.81 12.68 5.56
CA LYS A 67 -7.97 13.81 5.15
C LYS A 67 -6.64 13.89 5.90
N ASP A 68 -6.61 13.43 7.15
CA ASP A 68 -5.44 13.44 8.03
C ASP A 68 -4.68 12.10 8.05
N LEU A 69 -5.11 11.12 7.25
CA LEU A 69 -4.57 9.76 7.20
C LEU A 69 -4.67 9.01 8.55
N SER A 70 -5.59 9.44 9.43
CA SER A 70 -5.78 8.82 10.74
C SER A 70 -6.61 7.53 10.67
N LYS A 71 -7.52 7.41 9.70
CA LYS A 71 -8.39 6.25 9.50
C LYS A 71 -8.29 5.69 8.09
N TYR A 72 -8.14 4.38 8.02
CA TYR A 72 -8.21 3.60 6.79
C TYR A 72 -9.63 3.04 6.63
N HIS A 73 -10.20 3.23 5.45
CA HIS A 73 -11.53 2.76 5.11
C HIS A 73 -11.44 1.72 4.00
N GLN A 74 -12.21 0.64 4.16
CA GLN A 74 -12.39 -0.39 3.15
C GLN A 74 -13.88 -0.62 2.96
N LYS A 75 -14.36 -0.47 1.72
CA LYS A 75 -15.74 -0.71 1.34
C LYS A 75 -15.82 -1.82 0.30
N THR A 76 -16.72 -2.75 0.52
CA THR A 76 -17.25 -3.69 -0.47
C THR A 76 -18.72 -3.33 -0.77
N ASP A 77 -19.36 -4.04 -1.69
CA ASP A 77 -20.78 -3.81 -2.02
C ASP A 77 -21.72 -3.95 -0.82
N ARG A 78 -21.32 -4.74 0.18
CA ARG A 78 -22.17 -5.10 1.34
C ARG A 78 -21.80 -4.40 2.64
N ASN A 79 -20.57 -3.90 2.78
CA ASN A 79 -20.09 -3.40 4.07
C ASN A 79 -18.99 -2.33 3.92
N THR A 80 -18.94 -1.39 4.87
CA THR A 80 -17.84 -0.45 5.05
C THR A 80 -17.17 -0.70 6.40
N LYS A 81 -15.88 -1.02 6.38
CA LYS A 81 -15.04 -1.17 7.58
C LYS A 81 -14.13 0.05 7.73
N VAL A 82 -13.95 0.49 8.97
CA VAL A 82 -13.09 1.63 9.34
C VAL A 82 -12.06 1.17 10.35
N TYR A 83 -10.81 1.56 10.15
CA TYR A 83 -9.68 1.13 10.97
C TYR A 83 -8.86 2.33 11.45
N PRO A 84 -8.53 2.43 12.75
CA PRO A 84 -7.78 3.55 13.29
C PRO A 84 -6.28 3.41 12.99
N PHE A 85 -5.87 3.84 11.81
CA PHE A 85 -4.53 3.64 11.27
C PHE A 85 -3.44 4.36 12.08
N ALA A 86 -3.59 5.67 12.32
CA ALA A 86 -2.60 6.44 13.07
C ALA A 86 -2.51 6.05 14.55
N ALA A 87 -3.57 5.46 15.11
CA ALA A 87 -3.54 4.92 16.47
C ALA A 87 -2.73 3.62 16.57
N ARG A 88 -2.62 2.86 15.46
CA ARG A 88 -1.92 1.57 15.41
C ARG A 88 -0.46 1.66 15.00
N TYR A 89 -0.12 2.64 14.17
CA TYR A 89 1.20 2.69 13.53
C TYR A 89 1.94 3.99 13.84
N ASN A 90 3.25 3.86 14.07
CA ASN A 90 4.20 4.96 13.96
C ASN A 90 4.99 4.77 12.66
N ILE A 91 4.97 5.76 11.77
CA ILE A 91 5.55 5.65 10.44
C ILE A 91 6.65 6.68 10.30
N LYS A 92 7.88 6.22 10.13
CA LYS A 92 9.04 7.07 9.90
C LYS A 92 9.56 6.87 8.49
N ARG A 93 9.98 7.95 7.85
CA ARG A 93 10.61 7.93 6.53
C ARG A 93 11.95 8.63 6.64
N ASN A 94 12.95 8.12 5.94
CA ASN A 94 14.28 8.73 5.95
C ASN A 94 14.34 10.10 5.24
N ARG A 95 13.31 10.47 4.45
CA ARG A 95 13.20 11.75 3.76
C ARG A 95 11.79 12.33 3.85
N LYS A 96 11.69 13.66 4.00
CA LYS A 96 10.40 14.38 4.07
C LYS A 96 9.54 14.21 2.81
N LYS A 97 10.13 14.35 1.62
CA LYS A 97 9.44 14.19 0.33
C LYS A 97 9.35 12.70 -0.03
N TRP A 98 8.13 12.17 -0.17
CA TRP A 98 7.89 10.76 -0.52
C TRP A 98 8.61 10.30 -1.78
N ARG A 99 8.61 11.13 -2.83
CA ARG A 99 9.32 10.83 -4.08
C ARG A 99 10.84 10.64 -3.93
N LYS A 100 11.41 11.08 -2.80
CA LYS A 100 12.83 10.93 -2.45
C LYS A 100 13.06 9.90 -1.33
N ALA A 101 12.02 9.37 -0.71
CA ALA A 101 12.15 8.38 0.34
C ALA A 101 12.75 7.09 -0.24
N SER A 102 13.74 6.53 0.45
CA SER A 102 14.36 5.25 0.10
C SER A 102 14.22 4.20 1.21
N LEU A 103 13.77 4.63 2.39
CA LEU A 103 13.50 3.76 3.53
C LEU A 103 12.28 4.27 4.29
N ILE A 104 11.37 3.35 4.61
CA ILE A 104 10.22 3.56 5.49
C ILE A 104 10.30 2.54 6.60
N THR A 105 10.06 2.96 7.84
CA THR A 105 9.96 2.10 9.00
C THR A 105 8.60 2.28 9.64
N TYR A 106 7.97 1.16 9.96
CA TYR A 106 6.72 1.05 10.66
C TYR A 106 6.98 0.43 12.03
N THR A 107 6.36 1.01 13.05
CA THR A 107 6.32 0.42 14.39
C THR A 107 4.87 0.28 14.81
N VAL A 108 4.48 -0.92 15.25
CA VAL A 108 3.15 -1.14 15.83
C VAL A 108 3.14 -0.57 17.24
N LYS A 109 2.15 0.28 17.53
CA LYS A 109 1.90 0.85 18.86
C LYS A 109 1.19 -0.22 19.71
N SER A 110 1.95 -1.19 20.21
CA SER A 110 1.50 -2.28 21.10
C SER A 110 2.49 -2.51 22.24
N SER A 111 2.10 -3.34 23.22
CA SER A 111 2.96 -3.72 24.36
C SER A 111 4.25 -4.43 23.93
N SER A 112 4.25 -5.13 22.80
CA SER A 112 5.44 -5.59 22.10
C SER A 112 5.73 -4.69 20.90
N THR A 113 6.94 -4.15 20.84
CA THR A 113 7.36 -3.26 19.74
C THR A 113 7.74 -4.11 18.54
N LYS A 114 6.90 -4.13 17.51
CA LYS A 114 7.20 -4.78 16.23
C LYS A 114 7.69 -3.75 15.22
N PHE A 115 8.75 -4.10 14.49
CA PHE A 115 9.38 -3.22 13.51
C PHE A 115 9.29 -3.84 12.12
N LEU A 116 8.85 -3.04 11.15
CA LEU A 116 8.84 -3.44 9.75
C LEU A 116 9.44 -2.32 8.91
N SER A 117 10.43 -2.66 8.08
CA SER A 117 11.05 -1.69 7.18
C SER A 117 10.81 -2.04 5.73
N PHE A 118 10.73 -1.02 4.88
CA PHE A 118 10.61 -1.15 3.44
C PHE A 118 11.65 -0.29 2.75
N LYS A 119 12.43 -0.92 1.86
CA LYS A 119 13.32 -0.22 0.95
C LYS A 119 12.54 0.21 -0.28
N ILE A 120 12.63 1.50 -0.63
CA ILE A 120 12.05 2.06 -1.84
C ILE A 120 13.17 2.34 -2.83
N ASN A 121 13.10 1.69 -4.00
CA ASN A 121 14.00 1.89 -5.12
C ASN A 121 13.24 2.56 -6.26
N LYS A 122 13.58 3.81 -6.57
CA LYS A 122 13.04 4.49 -7.74
C LYS A 122 13.69 3.92 -9.00
N GLN A 123 12.91 3.27 -9.86
CA GLN A 123 13.40 2.72 -11.13
C GLN A 123 13.29 3.75 -12.26
N SER A 124 12.24 4.57 -12.26
CA SER A 124 12.07 5.67 -13.23
C SER A 124 11.25 6.82 -12.62
N LYS A 125 10.95 7.86 -13.42
CA LYS A 125 10.07 8.97 -12.98
C LYS A 125 8.68 8.48 -12.55
N ARG A 126 8.21 7.38 -13.13
CA ARG A 126 6.86 6.83 -12.95
C ARG A 126 6.85 5.37 -12.51
N ARG A 127 7.97 4.85 -12.00
CA ARG A 127 8.09 3.45 -11.57
C ARG A 127 8.94 3.33 -10.31
N TYR A 128 8.38 2.66 -9.32
CA TYR A 128 9.00 2.42 -8.02
C TYR A 128 8.93 0.93 -7.71
N HIS A 129 10.00 0.40 -7.13
CA HIS A 129 10.05 -0.94 -6.55
C HIS A 129 10.15 -0.80 -5.04
N VAL A 130 9.31 -1.52 -4.30
CA VAL A 130 9.28 -1.52 -2.84
C VAL A 130 9.41 -2.95 -2.35
N ALA A 131 10.41 -3.18 -1.49
CA ALA A 131 10.66 -4.49 -0.91
C ALA A 131 10.71 -4.37 0.61
N PRO A 132 10.05 -5.27 1.37
CA PRO A 132 10.22 -5.32 2.81
C PRO A 132 11.65 -5.76 3.14
N THR A 133 12.18 -5.29 4.26
CA THR A 133 13.55 -5.55 4.71
C THR A 133 13.57 -5.82 6.21
N GLY A 134 14.37 -6.79 6.62
CA GLY A 134 14.53 -7.19 8.03
C GLY A 134 14.54 -8.70 8.16
N SER A 135 14.81 -9.17 9.37
CA SER A 135 14.83 -10.60 9.72
C SER A 135 13.59 -11.06 10.49
N ASP A 136 12.68 -10.14 10.84
CA ASP A 136 11.45 -10.48 11.55
C ASP A 136 10.56 -11.41 10.73
N GLU A 137 9.95 -12.41 11.36
CA GLU A 137 9.05 -13.35 10.67
C GLU A 137 7.89 -12.64 9.97
N GLU A 138 7.45 -11.49 10.50
CA GLU A 138 6.41 -10.68 9.87
C GLU A 138 6.84 -10.13 8.50
N VAL A 139 8.14 -9.96 8.23
CA VAL A 139 8.64 -9.55 6.90
C VAL A 139 8.21 -10.54 5.82
N LYS A 140 8.12 -11.84 6.15
CA LYS A 140 7.71 -12.91 5.22
C LYS A 140 6.25 -12.77 4.77
N ASP A 141 5.43 -12.05 5.52
CA ASP A 141 4.03 -11.80 5.16
C ASP A 141 3.84 -10.69 4.15
N PHE A 142 4.87 -9.87 3.90
CA PHE A 142 4.79 -8.74 2.98
C PHE A 142 5.38 -9.12 1.62
N PRO A 143 4.61 -8.97 0.52
CA PRO A 143 5.16 -9.11 -0.82
C PRO A 143 6.11 -7.96 -1.15
N GLU A 144 7.08 -8.22 -2.03
CA GLU A 144 7.68 -7.16 -2.82
C GLU A 144 6.67 -6.66 -3.86
N PHE A 145 6.72 -5.37 -4.19
CA PHE A 145 5.79 -4.80 -5.15
C PHE A 145 6.37 -3.67 -6.00
N TRP A 146 5.83 -3.54 -7.20
CA TRP A 146 6.14 -2.45 -8.14
C TRP A 146 4.92 -1.57 -8.28
N VAL A 147 5.14 -0.25 -8.30
CA VAL A 147 4.08 0.75 -8.53
C VAL A 147 4.47 1.56 -9.75
N TYR A 148 3.53 1.71 -10.70
CA TYR A 148 3.78 2.46 -11.91
C TYR A 148 2.52 3.12 -12.50
N TRP A 149 2.73 4.18 -13.27
CA TRP A 149 1.68 4.98 -13.90
C TRP A 149 2.15 5.62 -15.21
N GLU A 150 1.21 6.16 -15.99
CA GLU A 150 1.45 6.84 -17.26
C GLU A 150 1.27 8.37 -17.21
#